data_AF-A0A2T4G7L3-F1
#
_entry.id   AF-A0A2T4G7L3-F1
#
_cell.length_a   1.000
_cell.length_b   1.000
_cell.length_c   1.000
_cell.angle_alpha   90.00
_cell.angle_beta   90.00
_cell.angle_gamma   90.00
#
_symmetry.space_group_name_H-M   'P 1'
#
loop_
_entity.id
_entity.type
_entity.pdbx_description
1 polymer ?
#
loop_
_entity_poly.entity_id
_entity_poly.type
_entity_poly.pdbx_seq_one_letter_code
_entity_poly.pdbx_strand_id
1 'polypeptide(L)'
;MYTSPRALNSLVGISLLALLSGCGALTDVRSFSTPYSSPTSGDTARVRVISDGMVRAVPKSDCINFRLPGAGVMVAQRDGYADRNGEKLGMQPTAVQLASTVESELLVPAGQPIAFHYIGNRCYNMFTFVPVAGADYELQAAGLGSCAVILKRMQVGTRSFSFEPLGDSKLCKWGDNF
;
A
#
# COMPACT_ATOMS: atom_id res chain seq x y z
N MET A 1 -7.30 -7.65 -70.14
CA MET A 1 -6.33 -7.35 -69.06
C MET A 1 -7.11 -7.16 -67.76
N TYR A 2 -6.57 -7.71 -66.68
CA TYR A 2 -7.21 -8.06 -65.42
C TYR A 2 -7.83 -6.89 -64.64
N THR A 3 -9.02 -7.12 -64.08
CA THR A 3 -9.62 -6.40 -62.95
C THR A 3 -8.91 -6.73 -61.63
N SER A 4 -8.67 -5.74 -60.76
CA SER A 4 -8.52 -5.99 -59.31
C SER A 4 -8.71 -4.71 -58.48
N PRO A 5 -9.81 -4.57 -57.72
CA PRO A 5 -9.93 -3.63 -56.62
C PRO A 5 -9.77 -4.41 -55.30
N ARG A 6 -8.55 -4.55 -54.80
CA ARG A 6 -8.26 -5.19 -53.50
C ARG A 6 -7.15 -4.44 -52.77
N ALA A 7 -7.44 -3.22 -52.31
CA ALA A 7 -6.49 -2.49 -51.45
C ALA A 7 -7.16 -1.64 -50.37
N LEU A 8 -8.48 -1.72 -50.17
CA LEU A 8 -9.18 -0.85 -49.22
C LEU A 8 -9.64 -1.56 -47.92
N ASN A 9 -9.65 -2.89 -47.87
CA ASN A 9 -10.18 -3.62 -46.70
C ASN A 9 -9.16 -3.93 -45.60
N SER A 10 -7.84 -3.81 -45.85
CA SER A 10 -6.81 -4.17 -44.86
C SER A 10 -6.44 -3.06 -43.89
N LEU A 11 -6.78 -1.80 -44.19
CA LEU A 11 -6.45 -0.66 -43.32
C LEU A 11 -7.43 -0.48 -42.15
N VAL A 12 -8.64 -1.01 -42.25
CA VAL A 12 -9.67 -0.89 -41.19
C VAL A 12 -9.40 -1.84 -40.02
N GLY A 13 -8.75 -2.99 -40.26
CA GLY A 13 -8.48 -3.98 -39.22
C GLY A 13 -7.40 -3.58 -38.20
N ILE A 14 -6.41 -2.78 -38.62
CA ILE A 14 -5.27 -2.41 -37.77
C ILE A 14 -5.64 -1.30 -36.78
N SER A 15 -6.53 -0.38 -37.17
CA SER A 15 -6.99 0.72 -36.29
C SER A 15 -7.85 0.25 -35.11
N LEU A 16 -8.52 -0.91 -35.21
CA LEU A 16 -9.33 -1.44 -34.11
C LEU A 16 -8.49 -2.08 -32.99
N LEU A 17 -7.33 -2.66 -33.32
CA LEU A 17 -6.44 -3.31 -32.35
C LEU A 17 -5.68 -2.31 -31.47
N ALA A 18 -5.44 -1.09 -31.96
CA ALA A 18 -4.79 -0.03 -31.19
C ALA A 18 -5.70 0.64 -30.14
N LEU A 19 -7.03 0.46 -30.24
CA LEU A 19 -7.99 1.04 -29.31
C LEU A 19 -8.21 0.18 -28.05
N LEU A 20 -7.82 -1.10 -28.06
CA LEU A 20 -7.96 -1.98 -26.89
C LEU A 20 -6.74 -2.00 -25.95
N SER A 21 -5.59 -1.45 -26.36
CA SER A 21 -4.40 -1.38 -25.50
C SER A 21 -4.44 -0.27 -24.44
N GLY A 22 -5.48 0.58 -24.44
CA GLY A 22 -5.57 1.76 -23.56
C GLY A 22 -6.22 1.53 -22.18
N CYS A 23 -6.90 0.41 -21.92
CA CYS A 23 -7.58 0.19 -20.64
C CYS A 23 -6.71 -0.48 -19.55
N GLY A 24 -5.58 -1.08 -19.90
CA GLY A 24 -4.67 -1.71 -18.94
C GLY A 24 -3.88 -0.70 -18.09
N ALA A 25 -3.52 0.45 -18.65
CA ALA A 25 -2.78 1.49 -17.93
C ALA A 25 -3.62 2.24 -16.88
N LEU A 26 -4.95 2.17 -16.94
CA LEU A 26 -5.83 2.87 -16.01
C LEU A 26 -5.99 2.16 -14.66
N THR A 27 -5.75 0.84 -14.61
CA THR A 27 -5.72 0.12 -13.33
C THR A 27 -4.46 0.48 -12.55
N ASP A 28 -3.32 0.58 -13.23
CA ASP A 28 -2.01 0.84 -12.62
C ASP A 28 -1.92 2.22 -11.94
N VAL A 29 -2.64 3.20 -12.47
CA VAL A 29 -2.67 4.55 -11.88
C VAL A 29 -3.44 4.55 -10.56
N ARG A 30 -4.45 3.67 -10.37
CA ARG A 30 -5.33 3.72 -9.20
C ARG A 30 -4.63 3.30 -7.90
N SER A 31 -3.76 2.28 -7.91
CA SER A 31 -3.13 1.82 -6.65
C SER A 31 -2.15 2.81 -6.04
N PHE A 32 -1.64 3.76 -6.82
CA PHE A 32 -0.70 4.79 -6.39
C PHE A 32 -1.37 6.17 -6.19
N SER A 33 -2.56 6.36 -6.76
CA SER A 33 -3.34 7.61 -6.69
C SER A 33 -4.55 7.54 -5.75
N THR A 34 -4.70 6.45 -5.00
CA THR A 34 -5.77 6.31 -4.00
C THR A 34 -5.18 6.33 -2.58
N PRO A 35 -5.59 7.26 -1.70
CA PRO A 35 -5.18 7.25 -0.31
C PRO A 35 -5.86 6.13 0.46
N TYR A 36 -5.15 5.57 1.42
CA TYR A 36 -5.70 4.58 2.34
C TYR A 36 -6.88 5.16 3.13
N SER A 37 -8.04 4.50 3.08
CA SER A 37 -9.21 4.96 3.83
C SER A 37 -9.28 4.24 5.17
N SER A 38 -9.16 5.01 6.25
CA SER A 38 -9.39 4.51 7.61
C SER A 38 -10.83 3.99 7.76
N PRO A 39 -11.06 2.91 8.53
CA PRO A 39 -12.42 2.43 8.83
C PRO A 39 -13.25 3.49 9.55
N THR A 40 -14.52 3.65 9.14
CA THR A 40 -15.48 4.56 9.77
C THR A 40 -16.38 3.89 10.81
N SER A 41 -16.30 2.55 10.92
CA SER A 41 -17.09 1.74 11.85
C SER A 41 -16.38 0.42 12.19
N GLY A 42 -16.79 -0.19 13.31
CA GLY A 42 -16.20 -1.42 13.85
C GLY A 42 -14.99 -1.16 14.75
N ASP A 43 -14.44 -2.24 15.30
CA ASP A 43 -13.26 -2.18 16.16
C ASP A 43 -12.01 -1.84 15.35
N THR A 44 -11.20 -0.92 15.89
CA THR A 44 -9.99 -0.43 15.23
C THR A 44 -8.76 -0.53 16.11
N ALA A 45 -7.59 -0.54 15.48
CA ALA A 45 -6.30 -0.27 16.08
C ALA A 45 -5.70 1.01 15.45
N ARG A 46 -4.74 1.64 16.12
CA ARG A 46 -3.95 2.73 15.54
C ARG A 46 -2.60 2.19 15.07
N VAL A 47 -2.19 2.56 13.87
CA VAL A 47 -0.87 2.24 13.33
C VAL A 47 -0.17 3.53 12.96
N ARG A 48 0.99 3.77 13.58
CA ARG A 48 1.98 4.74 13.09
C ARG A 48 2.85 4.03 12.06
N VAL A 49 2.80 4.47 10.82
CA VAL A 49 3.68 4.00 9.75
C VAL A 49 4.81 5.00 9.59
N ILE A 50 6.06 4.53 9.62
CA ILE A 50 7.28 5.33 9.40
C ILE A 50 8.05 4.66 8.27
N SER A 51 8.36 5.41 7.20
CA SER A 51 9.04 4.83 6.04
C SER A 51 9.92 5.80 5.29
N ASP A 52 11.02 5.30 4.70
CA ASP A 52 11.87 6.00 3.72
C ASP A 52 11.41 5.78 2.27
N GLY A 53 10.33 5.03 2.08
CA GLY A 53 9.72 4.72 0.79
C GLY A 53 8.21 4.94 0.83
N MET A 54 7.48 4.11 0.10
CA MET A 54 6.04 4.08 0.10
C MET A 54 5.53 2.85 0.85
N VAL A 55 4.51 3.04 1.68
CA VAL A 55 3.75 1.95 2.28
C VAL A 55 2.30 2.08 1.88
N ARG A 56 1.78 1.01 1.29
CA ARG A 56 0.37 0.85 0.95
C ARG A 56 -0.23 -0.26 1.80
N ALA A 57 -1.53 -0.19 2.06
CA ALA A 57 -2.22 -1.22 2.82
C ALA A 57 -3.54 -1.64 2.18
N VAL A 58 -3.93 -2.87 2.48
CA VAL A 58 -5.19 -3.50 2.06
C VAL A 58 -5.90 -3.99 3.32
N PRO A 59 -6.91 -3.28 3.81
CA PRO A 59 -7.60 -3.65 5.03
C PRO A 59 -8.42 -4.93 4.82
N LYS A 60 -8.58 -5.73 5.87
CA LYS A 60 -9.43 -6.95 5.87
C LYS A 60 -8.98 -7.99 4.83
N SER A 61 -7.68 -8.09 4.60
CA SER A 61 -7.07 -8.99 3.62
C SER A 61 -5.68 -9.43 4.10
N ASP A 62 -5.32 -10.68 3.84
CA ASP A 62 -3.98 -11.23 4.06
C ASP A 62 -3.09 -11.17 2.79
N CYS A 63 -3.67 -10.81 1.64
CA CYS A 63 -2.99 -10.64 0.36
C CYS A 63 -3.19 -9.23 -0.23
N ILE A 64 -2.32 -8.84 -1.18
CA ILE A 64 -2.34 -7.54 -1.84
C ILE A 64 -3.35 -7.53 -3.00
N ASN A 65 -4.38 -6.72 -2.84
CA ASN A 65 -5.34 -6.33 -3.88
C ASN A 65 -5.84 -4.90 -3.65
N PHE A 66 -5.26 -3.94 -4.37
CA PHE A 66 -5.59 -2.52 -4.24
C PHE A 66 -6.97 -2.13 -4.80
N ARG A 67 -7.73 -3.08 -5.34
CA ARG A 67 -9.12 -2.87 -5.76
C ARG A 67 -10.11 -3.07 -4.61
N LEU A 68 -9.65 -3.61 -3.47
CA LEU A 68 -10.50 -3.81 -2.31
C LEU A 68 -10.83 -2.47 -1.63
N PRO A 69 -12.04 -2.33 -1.05
CA PRO A 69 -12.44 -1.10 -0.37
C PRO A 69 -11.46 -0.70 0.74
N GLY A 70 -11.09 0.58 0.73
CA GLY A 70 -10.19 1.18 1.71
C GLY A 70 -8.70 0.87 1.49
N ALA A 71 -8.35 0.07 0.48
CA ALA A 71 -6.96 -0.11 0.09
C ALA A 71 -6.38 1.18 -0.50
N GLY A 72 -5.10 1.45 -0.25
CA GLY A 72 -4.44 2.64 -0.77
C GLY A 72 -3.10 2.95 -0.11
N VAL A 73 -2.56 4.13 -0.46
CA VAL A 73 -1.29 4.65 0.04
C VAL A 73 -1.49 5.21 1.45
N MET A 74 -0.68 4.75 2.41
CA MET A 74 -0.65 5.29 3.77
C MET A 74 0.38 6.42 3.87
N VAL A 75 1.62 6.13 3.46
CA VAL A 75 2.74 7.09 3.42
C VAL A 75 3.52 6.94 2.13
N ALA A 76 4.13 8.02 1.67
CA ALA A 76 5.08 8.00 0.55
C ALA A 76 6.15 9.09 0.72
N GLN A 77 7.43 8.72 0.68
CA GLN A 77 8.53 9.68 0.83
C GLN A 77 8.64 10.65 -0.37
N ARG A 78 8.23 10.22 -1.55
CA ARG A 78 8.28 11.03 -2.79
C ARG A 78 6.94 11.69 -3.06
N ASP A 79 6.97 12.87 -3.65
CA ASP A 79 5.78 13.59 -4.09
C ASP A 79 5.07 12.87 -5.26
N GLY A 80 3.80 13.22 -5.47
CA GLY A 80 2.99 12.76 -6.61
C GLY A 80 2.14 11.51 -6.32
N TYR A 81 2.09 11.05 -5.07
CA TYR A 81 1.22 9.97 -4.63
C TYR A 81 0.08 10.51 -3.77
N ALA A 82 -1.02 9.76 -3.71
CA ALA A 82 -2.13 10.12 -2.84
C ALA A 82 -1.91 9.54 -1.44
N ASP A 83 -0.88 10.01 -0.74
CA ASP A 83 -0.57 9.58 0.62
C ASP A 83 -1.35 10.37 1.69
N ARG A 84 -1.15 10.00 2.96
CA ARG A 84 -1.71 10.69 4.13
C ARG A 84 -0.61 11.22 5.05
N ASN A 85 0.56 11.55 4.48
CA ASN A 85 1.74 11.99 5.22
C ASN A 85 1.38 13.07 6.26
N GLY A 86 1.92 12.92 7.47
CA GLY A 86 1.71 13.85 8.56
C GLY A 86 0.40 13.69 9.33
N GLU A 87 -0.48 12.74 8.98
CA GLU A 87 -1.70 12.49 9.76
C GLU A 87 -1.37 12.04 11.19
N LYS A 88 -2.11 12.58 12.17
CA LYS A 88 -1.90 12.35 13.60
C LYS A 88 -3.20 11.93 14.30
N LEU A 89 -3.11 10.88 15.10
CA LEU A 89 -4.16 10.37 15.99
C LEU A 89 -3.77 10.49 17.48
N GLY A 90 -2.68 11.21 17.77
CA GLY A 90 -2.19 11.44 19.13
C GLY A 90 -1.56 10.19 19.76
N MET A 91 -0.91 9.34 18.96
CA MET A 91 -0.13 8.23 19.51
C MET A 91 1.12 8.77 20.23
N GLN A 92 1.60 8.08 21.27
CA GLN A 92 2.78 8.52 22.02
C GLN A 92 4.01 8.62 21.10
N PRO A 93 4.82 9.69 21.17
CA PRO A 93 5.97 9.87 20.31
C PRO A 93 7.02 8.78 20.55
N THR A 94 7.63 8.30 19.47
CA THR A 94 8.74 7.34 19.56
C THR A 94 10.08 8.05 19.50
N ALA A 95 11.11 7.41 20.08
CA ALA A 95 12.35 8.09 20.45
C ALA A 95 13.26 8.47 19.27
N VAL A 96 13.00 7.97 18.06
CA VAL A 96 13.89 8.19 16.91
C VAL A 96 13.08 8.25 15.61
N GLN A 97 13.05 9.43 15.01
CA GLN A 97 12.66 9.60 13.61
C GLN A 97 13.92 9.77 12.78
N LEU A 98 14.11 8.91 11.79
CA LEU A 98 15.22 9.02 10.85
C LEU A 98 14.95 10.22 9.94
N ALA A 99 15.94 11.08 9.72
CA ALA A 99 15.78 12.35 8.99
C ALA A 99 15.22 12.19 7.55
N SER A 100 15.30 11.00 6.97
CA SER A 100 14.81 10.68 5.62
C SER A 100 13.52 9.86 5.60
N THR A 101 12.72 9.90 6.67
CA THR A 101 11.46 9.13 6.77
C THR A 101 10.24 10.03 6.88
N VAL A 102 9.16 9.62 6.21
CA VAL A 102 7.82 10.18 6.38
C VAL A 102 7.02 9.32 7.35
N GLU A 103 6.02 9.92 7.99
CA GLU A 103 5.17 9.20 8.94
C GLU A 103 3.69 9.56 8.84
N SER A 104 2.82 8.66 9.29
CA SER A 104 1.39 8.90 9.49
C SER A 104 0.83 7.97 10.54
N GLU A 105 -0.14 8.45 11.31
CA GLU A 105 -0.92 7.69 12.27
C GLU A 105 -2.32 7.46 11.69
N LEU A 106 -2.70 6.20 11.50
CA LEU A 106 -3.92 5.84 10.78
C LEU A 106 -4.68 4.75 11.54
N LEU A 107 -6.01 4.80 11.48
CA LEU A 107 -6.86 3.72 12.00
C LEU A 107 -6.87 2.56 11.00
N VAL A 108 -6.72 1.34 11.51
CA VAL A 108 -6.82 0.08 10.75
C VAL A 108 -7.88 -0.83 11.40
N PRO A 109 -8.54 -1.72 10.64
CA PRO A 109 -9.50 -2.65 11.23
C PRO A 109 -8.80 -3.61 12.19
N ALA A 110 -9.43 -3.89 13.33
CA ALA A 110 -8.96 -4.89 14.28
C ALA A 110 -9.61 -6.26 14.03
N GLY A 111 -8.94 -7.32 14.51
CA GLY A 111 -9.45 -8.70 14.48
C GLY A 111 -9.45 -9.35 13.09
N GLN A 112 -9.04 -8.63 12.05
CA GLN A 112 -8.91 -9.15 10.68
C GLN A 112 -7.51 -8.82 10.14
N PRO A 113 -6.96 -9.66 9.24
CA PRO A 113 -5.67 -9.37 8.62
C PRO A 113 -5.66 -8.03 7.88
N ILE A 114 -4.51 -7.38 7.89
CA ILE A 114 -4.20 -6.24 7.03
C ILE A 114 -2.88 -6.52 6.33
N ALA A 115 -2.92 -6.49 4.99
CA ALA A 115 -1.76 -6.69 4.16
C ALA A 115 -1.11 -5.36 3.80
N PHE A 116 0.21 -5.32 3.80
CA PHE A 116 1.01 -4.15 3.46
C PHE A 116 1.93 -4.45 2.30
N HIS A 117 2.15 -3.42 1.48
CA HIS A 117 3.19 -3.44 0.47
C HIS A 117 4.10 -2.24 0.67
N TYR A 118 5.34 -2.52 1.05
CA TYR A 118 6.41 -1.54 1.15
C TYR A 118 7.25 -1.53 -0.13
N ILE A 119 7.45 -0.35 -0.69
CA ILE A 119 8.29 -0.07 -1.85
C ILE A 119 9.31 1.01 -1.46
N GLY A 120 10.56 0.60 -1.29
CA GLY A 120 11.69 1.49 -1.00
C GLY A 120 12.78 1.40 -2.06
N ASN A 121 13.93 2.00 -1.78
CA ASN A 121 15.09 1.90 -2.67
C ASN A 121 15.61 0.46 -2.72
N ARG A 122 15.39 -0.26 -3.83
CA ARG A 122 15.74 -1.68 -4.02
C ARG A 122 15.12 -2.65 -3.01
N CYS A 123 14.10 -2.20 -2.26
CA CYS A 123 13.41 -3.01 -1.26
C CYS A 123 11.92 -3.13 -1.62
N TYR A 124 11.44 -4.37 -1.65
CA TYR A 124 10.05 -4.70 -1.90
C TYR A 124 9.63 -5.75 -0.90
N ASN A 125 8.73 -5.41 0.02
CA ASN A 125 8.26 -6.34 1.04
C ASN A 125 6.73 -6.35 1.06
N MET A 126 6.17 -7.56 1.12
CA MET A 126 4.74 -7.80 1.31
C MET A 126 4.58 -8.57 2.60
N PHE A 127 3.85 -7.99 3.56
CA PHE A 127 3.70 -8.57 4.88
C PHE A 127 2.30 -8.32 5.42
N THR A 128 1.89 -9.08 6.42
CA THR A 128 0.56 -8.99 7.01
C THR A 128 0.63 -9.25 8.52
N PHE A 129 -0.35 -8.73 9.25
CA PHE A 129 -0.61 -9.11 10.63
C PHE A 129 -2.08 -8.87 10.98
N VAL A 130 -2.51 -9.35 12.14
CA VAL A 130 -3.87 -9.15 12.66
C VAL A 130 -3.83 -8.14 13.82
N PRO A 131 -4.32 -6.90 13.65
CA PRO A 131 -4.29 -5.90 14.70
C PRO A 131 -5.28 -6.24 15.82
N VAL A 132 -4.83 -6.14 17.07
CA VAL A 132 -5.69 -6.22 18.25
C VAL A 132 -6.44 -4.91 18.47
N ALA A 133 -7.73 -4.98 18.81
CA ALA A 133 -8.58 -3.80 19.04
C ALA A 133 -8.01 -2.90 20.14
N GLY A 134 -8.04 -1.59 19.91
CA GLY A 134 -7.56 -0.57 20.85
C GLY A 134 -6.04 -0.52 21.03
N ALA A 135 -5.28 -1.38 20.35
CA ALA A 135 -3.82 -1.37 20.43
C ALA A 135 -3.21 -0.30 19.51
N ASP A 136 -2.02 0.14 19.92
CA ASP A 136 -1.17 1.06 19.17
C ASP A 136 0.00 0.26 18.58
N TYR A 137 0.25 0.42 17.29
CA TYR A 137 1.38 -0.20 16.60
C TYR A 137 2.28 0.83 15.95
N GLU A 138 3.58 0.58 15.96
CA GLU A 138 4.55 1.28 15.12
C GLU A 138 5.10 0.31 14.07
N LEU A 139 4.84 0.63 12.81
CA LEU A 139 5.38 -0.04 11.65
C LEU A 139 6.53 0.78 11.08
N GLN A 140 7.75 0.28 11.21
CA GLN A 140 8.94 0.87 10.60
C GLN A 140 9.32 0.08 9.35
N ALA A 141 9.22 0.69 8.18
CA ALA A 141 9.60 0.09 6.91
C ALA A 141 10.68 0.95 6.26
N ALA A 142 11.95 0.58 6.45
CA ALA A 142 13.09 1.35 5.97
C ALA A 142 14.19 0.48 5.37
N GLY A 143 14.79 0.96 4.27
CA GLY A 143 15.81 0.28 3.49
C GLY A 143 17.25 0.48 3.98
N LEU A 144 17.49 0.61 5.30
CA LEU A 144 18.84 0.81 5.87
C LEU A 144 19.72 -0.45 5.75
N GLY A 145 20.07 -0.85 4.53
CA GLY A 145 20.99 -1.95 4.19
C GLY A 145 20.39 -3.36 4.17
N SER A 146 19.26 -3.60 4.85
CA SER A 146 18.69 -4.95 5.02
C SER A 146 17.22 -5.11 4.60
N CYS A 147 16.60 -4.11 3.98
CA CYS A 147 15.17 -4.10 3.66
C CYS A 147 14.28 -4.50 4.85
N ALA A 148 14.60 -4.00 6.03
CA ALA A 148 13.93 -4.39 7.27
C ALA A 148 12.54 -3.77 7.38
N VAL A 149 11.58 -4.61 7.77
CA VAL A 149 10.26 -4.18 8.24
C VAL A 149 10.10 -4.67 9.66
N ILE A 150 9.82 -3.74 10.57
CA ILE A 150 9.69 -4.01 12.00
C ILE A 150 8.30 -3.55 12.43
N LEU A 151 7.57 -4.43 13.09
CA LEU A 151 6.32 -4.09 13.76
C LEU A 151 6.52 -4.13 15.27
N LYS A 152 6.14 -3.04 15.93
CA LYS A 152 6.13 -2.93 17.38
C LYS A 152 4.71 -2.70 17.85
N ARG A 153 4.27 -3.39 18.90
CA ARG A 153 3.09 -3.02 19.66
C ARG A 153 3.51 -2.13 20.83
N MET A 154 2.93 -0.95 20.89
CA MET A 154 3.20 0.03 21.93
C MET A 154 2.35 -0.28 23.16
N GLN A 155 2.94 -0.15 24.35
CA GLN A 155 2.17 -0.18 25.59
C GLN A 155 1.52 1.19 25.82
N VAL A 156 0.20 1.18 26.00
CA VAL A 156 -0.59 2.41 26.21
C VAL A 156 -0.08 3.16 27.44
N GLY A 157 0.25 4.44 27.28
CA GLY A 157 0.69 5.31 28.37
C GLY A 157 2.17 5.15 28.76
N THR A 158 2.96 4.32 28.07
CA THR A 158 4.40 4.18 28.32
C THR A 158 5.20 4.32 27.01
N ARG A 159 6.54 4.32 27.11
CA ARG A 159 7.45 4.26 25.95
C ARG A 159 7.92 2.83 25.64
N SER A 160 7.36 1.84 26.32
CA SER A 160 7.72 0.43 26.14
C SER A 160 7.00 -0.18 24.95
N PHE A 161 7.64 -1.15 24.31
CA PHE A 161 7.06 -1.87 23.18
C PHE A 161 7.45 -3.35 23.19
N SER A 162 6.65 -4.17 22.52
CA SER A 162 6.99 -5.54 22.14
C SER A 162 7.12 -5.64 20.63
N PHE A 163 8.06 -6.45 20.14
CA PHE A 163 8.09 -6.80 18.73
C PHE A 163 6.93 -7.75 18.42
N GLU A 164 6.22 -7.47 17.34
CA GLU A 164 5.13 -8.32 16.85
C GLU A 164 5.60 -9.05 15.60
N PRO A 165 5.31 -10.36 15.47
CA PRO A 165 5.65 -11.10 14.28
C PRO A 165 4.85 -10.58 13.08
N LEU A 166 5.53 -10.44 11.95
CA LEU A 166 4.92 -10.21 10.66
C LEU A 166 4.81 -11.54 9.93
N GLY A 167 3.64 -11.81 9.36
CA GLY A 167 3.46 -12.88 8.39
C GLY A 167 3.84 -12.41 6.99
N ASP A 168 4.22 -13.34 6.13
CA ASP A 168 4.42 -13.07 4.70
C ASP A 168 3.07 -12.79 4.04
N SER A 169 3.04 -11.81 3.13
CA SER A 169 1.91 -11.58 2.25
C SER A 169 2.29 -11.85 0.80
N LYS A 170 1.29 -11.97 -0.06
CA LYS A 170 1.42 -12.25 -1.48
C LYS A 170 0.43 -11.41 -2.26
N LEU A 171 0.63 -11.30 -3.57
CA LEU A 171 -0.41 -10.77 -4.43
C LEU A 171 -1.61 -11.71 -4.44
N CYS A 172 -2.84 -11.20 -4.31
CA CYS A 172 -4.03 -12.02 -4.46
C CYS A 172 -4.13 -12.57 -5.90
N LYS A 173 -3.71 -11.76 -6.88
CA LYS A 173 -3.49 -12.13 -8.28
C LYS A 173 -2.25 -11.41 -8.81
N TRP A 174 -1.54 -12.00 -9.78
CA TRP A 174 -0.29 -11.47 -10.31
C TRP A 174 -0.34 -10.00 -10.77
N GLY A 175 -1.48 -9.54 -11.29
CA GLY A 175 -1.69 -8.15 -11.73
C GLY A 175 -2.24 -7.19 -10.67
N ASP A 176 -2.30 -7.58 -9.40
CA ASP A 176 -2.88 -6.75 -8.31
C ASP A 176 -1.83 -5.90 -7.59
N ASN A 177 -0.59 -5.87 -8.10
CA ASN A 177 0.46 -4.98 -7.62
C ASN A 177 0.26 -3.51 -8.03
N PHE A 178 -0.59 -3.31 -9.03
CA PHE A 178 -0.81 -2.08 -9.78
C PHE A 178 -2.25 -1.58 -9.60
#